data_AF-A0A9E1ZX85-F1
#
_entry.id   AF-A0A9E1ZX85-F1
#
_cell.length_a   1.000
_cell.length_b   1.000
_cell.length_c   1.000
_cell.angle_alpha   90.00
_cell.angle_beta   90.00
_cell.angle_gamma   90.00
#
_symmetry.space_group_name_H-M   'P 1'
#
loop_
_entity.id
_entity.type
_entity.pdbx_description
1 polymer ?
#
loop_
_entity_poly.entity_id
_entity_poly.type
_entity_poly.pdbx_seq_one_letter_code
_entity_poly.pdbx_strand_id
1 'polypeptide(L)'
;IRRALASIKGLTYFFIDTCHSGDALGRPGLASTDTTRMINDLSSAENGVVIFASSTGEQVSYENPAWANGAFTEALVDGFRGEAALTNREYITVGMLNVFVSERVQDLTGGEQTPTSAIPNLIPDLHIALRR
;
A
#
# COMPACT_ATOMS: atom_id res chain seq x y z
N ILE A 1 1.80 16.23 -5.10
CA ILE A 1 1.04 14.97 -5.18
C ILE A 1 -0.34 15.05 -4.50
N ARG A 2 -0.45 15.47 -3.23
CA ARG A 2 -1.74 15.59 -2.50
C ARG A 2 -2.85 16.33 -3.25
N ARG A 3 -2.60 17.55 -3.72
CA ARG A 3 -3.58 18.33 -4.51
C ARG A 3 -3.99 17.62 -5.80
N ALA A 4 -3.08 16.87 -6.41
CA ALA A 4 -3.40 16.10 -7.62
C ALA A 4 -4.35 14.95 -7.27
N LEU A 5 -4.04 14.16 -6.24
CA LEU A 5 -4.89 13.06 -5.77
C LEU A 5 -6.29 13.55 -5.36
N ALA A 6 -6.37 14.62 -4.56
CA ALA A 6 -7.65 15.20 -4.13
C ALA A 6 -8.46 15.85 -5.26
N SER A 7 -7.83 16.13 -6.41
CA SER A 7 -8.52 16.70 -7.59
C SER A 7 -9.11 15.64 -8.52
N ILE A 8 -8.73 14.37 -8.34
CA ILE A 8 -9.26 13.27 -9.13
C ILE A 8 -10.70 13.02 -8.69
N LYS A 9 -11.63 13.08 -9.64
CA LYS A 9 -13.03 12.73 -9.37
C LYS A 9 -13.16 11.21 -9.33
N GLY A 10 -13.62 10.69 -8.20
CA GLY A 10 -13.90 9.26 -8.02
C GLY A 10 -13.02 8.63 -6.94
N LEU A 11 -13.05 7.30 -6.88
CA LEU A 11 -12.23 6.52 -5.96
C LEU A 11 -10.84 6.31 -6.55
N THR A 12 -9.80 6.72 -5.82
CA THR A 12 -8.41 6.58 -6.23
C THR A 12 -7.69 5.59 -5.34
N TYR A 13 -7.02 4.60 -5.92
CA TYR A 13 -6.10 3.71 -5.20
C TYR A 13 -4.66 4.18 -5.41
N PHE A 14 -3.94 4.42 -4.32
CA PHE A 14 -2.57 4.92 -4.36
C PHE A 14 -1.63 3.98 -3.59
N PHE A 15 -0.69 3.37 -4.31
CA PHE A 15 0.31 2.46 -3.78
C PHE A 15 1.68 3.16 -3.73
N ILE A 16 2.37 3.07 -2.61
CA ILE A 16 3.64 3.75 -2.37
C ILE A 16 4.70 2.72 -1.96
N ASP A 17 5.63 2.41 -2.86
CA ASP A 17 6.80 1.58 -2.56
C ASP A 17 8.07 2.42 -2.57
N THR A 18 8.55 2.79 -1.38
CA THR A 18 9.76 3.59 -1.24
C THR A 18 10.50 3.20 0.02
N CYS A 19 11.75 2.75 -0.12
CA CYS A 19 12.69 2.70 1.00
C CYS A 19 12.95 4.15 1.43
N HIS A 20 12.59 4.53 2.66
CA HIS A 20 12.79 5.89 3.15
C HIS A 20 12.15 6.99 2.27
N SER A 21 10.84 7.19 2.32
CA SER A 21 10.11 8.23 1.56
C SER A 21 10.50 9.70 1.88
N GLY A 22 11.67 9.96 2.47
CA GLY A 22 12.28 11.28 2.52
C GLY A 22 13.81 11.30 2.54
N ASP A 23 14.50 10.23 2.17
CA ASP A 23 15.96 10.31 1.90
C ASP A 23 16.27 10.70 0.44
N ALA A 24 15.25 10.84 -0.41
CA ALA A 24 15.37 11.52 -1.70
C ALA A 24 15.71 13.03 -1.58
N LEU A 25 15.82 13.57 -0.36
CA LEU A 25 16.23 14.95 -0.04
C LEU A 25 17.48 15.04 0.88
N GLY A 26 18.18 13.93 1.14
CA GLY A 26 19.51 13.95 1.77
C GLY A 26 19.58 14.50 3.20
N ARG A 27 18.56 14.25 4.03
CA ARG A 27 18.57 14.64 5.45
C ARG A 27 18.11 13.48 6.34
N PRO A 28 19.00 12.91 7.18
CA PRO A 28 18.62 11.88 8.14
C PRO A 28 17.56 12.44 9.11
N GLY A 29 16.42 11.76 9.22
CA GLY A 29 15.39 12.04 10.25
C GLY A 29 14.14 12.82 9.82
N LEU A 30 13.97 13.17 8.54
CA LEU A 30 12.78 13.91 8.06
C LEU A 30 11.76 13.06 7.26
N ALA A 31 12.18 11.90 6.77
CA ALA A 31 11.38 11.01 5.92
C ALA A 31 10.15 10.40 6.58
N SER A 32 10.26 10.08 7.87
CA SER A 32 9.30 9.22 8.55
C SER A 32 7.97 9.90 8.87
N THR A 33 7.98 11.22 8.99
CA THR A 33 6.82 12.01 9.42
C THR A 33 5.96 12.47 8.24
N ASP A 34 6.52 12.56 7.03
CA ASP A 34 5.81 13.06 5.85
C ASP A 34 4.88 12.03 5.22
N THR A 35 5.26 10.75 5.17
CA THR A 35 4.38 9.69 4.64
C THR A 35 3.19 9.46 5.55
N THR A 36 3.41 9.34 6.87
CA THR A 36 2.32 9.20 7.85
C THR A 36 1.41 10.43 7.86
N ARG A 37 1.95 11.66 7.81
CA ARG A 37 1.14 12.88 7.69
C ARG A 37 0.36 12.92 6.38
N MET A 38 0.98 12.54 5.26
CA MET A 38 0.30 12.50 3.96
C MET A 38 -0.81 11.45 3.91
N ILE A 39 -0.59 10.28 4.51
CA ILE A 39 -1.62 9.24 4.69
C ILE A 39 -2.79 9.80 5.51
N ASN A 40 -2.51 10.45 6.65
CA ASN A 40 -3.54 11.04 7.50
C ASN A 40 -4.30 12.20 6.80
N ASP A 41 -3.61 13.03 6.03
CA ASP A 41 -4.21 14.15 5.32
C ASP A 41 -5.10 13.69 4.14
N LEU A 42 -4.73 12.58 3.49
CA LEU A 42 -5.45 12.04 2.33
C LEU A 42 -6.54 11.04 2.70
N SER A 43 -6.46 10.43 3.89
CA SER A 43 -7.47 9.49 4.39
C SER A 43 -8.77 10.17 4.82
N SER A 44 -8.85 11.51 4.79
CA SER A 44 -10.12 12.20 5.00
C SER A 44 -11.15 11.68 4.00
N ALA A 45 -12.34 11.37 4.50
CA ALA A 45 -13.37 10.71 3.70
C ALA A 45 -13.81 11.51 2.46
N GLU A 46 -13.57 12.82 2.46
CA GLU A 46 -13.86 13.72 1.36
C GLU A 46 -12.96 13.52 0.13
N ASN A 47 -11.77 12.94 0.30
CA ASN A 47 -10.80 12.83 -0.78
C ASN A 47 -10.96 11.57 -1.64
N GLY A 48 -11.71 10.55 -1.17
CA GLY A 48 -11.93 9.31 -1.92
C GLY A 48 -10.64 8.57 -2.30
N VAL A 49 -9.59 8.64 -1.46
CA VAL A 49 -8.31 7.99 -1.73
C VAL A 49 -8.10 6.83 -0.77
N VAL A 50 -7.88 5.63 -1.32
CA VAL A 50 -7.39 4.45 -0.61
C VAL A 50 -5.87 4.38 -0.80
N ILE A 51 -5.13 4.31 0.31
CA ILE A 51 -3.66 4.32 0.28
C ILE A 51 -3.12 3.02 0.84
N PHE A 52 -2.08 2.50 0.19
CA PHE A 52 -1.21 1.44 0.70
C PHE A 52 0.24 1.91 0.60
N ALA A 53 1.03 1.69 1.64
CA ALA A 53 2.44 2.05 1.68
C ALA A 53 3.29 0.87 2.18
N SER A 54 4.49 0.74 1.61
CA SER A 54 5.40 -0.37 1.84
C SER A 54 5.84 -0.53 3.29
N SER A 55 6.05 0.57 4.01
CA SER A 55 6.43 0.54 5.41
C SER A 55 5.90 1.76 6.18
N THR A 56 5.87 1.65 7.50
CA THR A 56 5.81 2.84 8.35
C THR A 56 7.12 3.62 8.23
N GLY A 57 7.11 4.92 8.54
CA GLY A 57 8.29 5.78 8.40
C GLY A 57 9.54 5.34 9.18
N GLU A 58 9.41 4.38 10.10
CA GLU A 58 10.48 3.86 10.95
C GLU A 58 11.09 2.53 10.43
N GLN A 59 10.50 1.92 9.40
CA GLN A 59 10.90 0.62 8.87
C GLN A 59 11.50 0.72 7.46
N VAL A 60 12.52 -0.09 7.19
CA VAL A 60 13.16 -0.24 5.87
C VAL A 60 12.22 -1.01 4.93
N SER A 61 12.19 -0.63 3.65
CA SER A 61 11.55 -1.44 2.61
C SER A 61 12.59 -2.36 1.99
N TYR A 62 12.30 -3.65 1.89
CA TYR A 62 13.24 -4.67 1.43
C TYR A 62 13.12 -4.95 -0.06
N GLU A 63 14.26 -5.16 -0.71
CA GLU A 63 14.37 -5.62 -2.08
C GLU A 63 15.17 -6.93 -2.13
N ASN A 64 14.99 -7.71 -3.20
CA ASN A 64 15.61 -9.01 -3.42
C ASN A 64 15.81 -9.19 -4.93
N PRO A 65 16.98 -9.64 -5.39
CA PRO A 65 17.17 -9.91 -6.82
C PRO A 65 16.23 -10.98 -7.39
N ALA A 66 15.74 -11.92 -6.56
CA ALA A 66 14.94 -13.07 -7.01
C ALA A 66 13.55 -12.67 -7.57
N TRP A 67 12.91 -11.66 -7.00
CA TRP A 67 11.60 -11.15 -7.43
C TRP A 67 11.70 -9.90 -8.34
N ALA A 68 12.91 -9.34 -8.53
CA ALA A 68 13.18 -8.07 -9.23
C ALA A 68 12.34 -6.84 -8.77
N ASN A 69 11.79 -6.84 -7.55
CA ASN A 69 10.91 -5.81 -6.99
C ASN A 69 11.29 -5.44 -5.53
N GLY A 70 10.54 -4.53 -4.90
CA GLY A 70 10.46 -4.44 -3.44
C GLY A 70 9.43 -5.42 -2.87
N ALA A 71 9.51 -5.73 -1.58
CA ALA A 71 8.63 -6.70 -0.93
C ALA A 71 7.14 -6.38 -1.06
N PHE A 72 6.85 -5.09 -0.93
CA PHE A 72 5.51 -4.57 -1.06
C PHE A 72 5.00 -4.65 -2.51
N THR A 73 5.82 -4.24 -3.49
CA THR A 73 5.46 -4.39 -4.91
C THR A 73 5.27 -5.85 -5.29
N GLU A 74 6.12 -6.78 -4.83
CA GLU A 74 5.92 -8.21 -5.11
C GLU A 74 4.60 -8.70 -4.52
N ALA A 75 4.31 -8.36 -3.26
CA ALA A 75 3.05 -8.72 -2.63
C ALA A 75 1.82 -8.17 -3.37
N LEU A 76 1.89 -6.95 -3.91
CA LEU A 76 0.82 -6.39 -4.74
C LEU A 76 0.64 -7.17 -6.04
N VAL A 77 1.75 -7.51 -6.70
CA VAL A 77 1.73 -8.27 -7.96
C VAL A 77 1.13 -9.66 -7.74
N ASP A 78 1.57 -10.39 -6.72
CA ASP A 78 1.01 -11.69 -6.34
C ASP A 78 -0.49 -11.57 -6.02
N GLY A 79 -0.86 -10.53 -5.27
CA GLY A 79 -2.25 -10.25 -4.92
C GLY A 79 -3.13 -10.08 -6.14
N PHE A 80 -2.74 -9.20 -7.08
CA PHE A 80 -3.47 -8.95 -8.33
C PHE A 80 -3.41 -10.11 -9.34
N ARG A 81 -2.45 -11.03 -9.21
CA ARG A 81 -2.42 -12.29 -9.97
C ARG A 81 -3.47 -13.30 -9.48
N GLY A 82 -4.15 -13.03 -8.38
CA GLY A 82 -5.25 -13.85 -7.88
C GLY A 82 -5.01 -14.44 -6.50
N GLU A 83 -3.81 -14.31 -5.94
CA GLU A 83 -3.51 -14.87 -4.62
C GLU A 83 -4.24 -14.14 -3.49
N ALA A 84 -4.62 -12.87 -3.71
CA ALA A 84 -5.46 -12.12 -2.79
C ALA A 84 -6.94 -12.56 -2.82
N ALA A 85 -7.36 -13.49 -3.69
CA ALA A 85 -8.74 -13.98 -3.73
C ALA A 85 -9.03 -14.99 -2.61
N LEU A 86 -8.95 -14.50 -1.36
CA LEU A 86 -9.18 -15.27 -0.14
C LEU A 86 -10.55 -15.97 -0.20
N THR A 87 -10.66 -17.15 0.40
CA THR A 87 -11.87 -18.00 0.36
C THR A 87 -12.29 -18.47 -1.05
N ASN A 88 -11.33 -18.57 -1.98
CA ASN A 88 -11.54 -19.11 -3.33
C ASN A 88 -12.59 -18.34 -4.15
N ARG A 89 -12.69 -17.02 -3.93
CA ARG A 89 -13.62 -16.16 -4.69
C ARG A 89 -13.10 -15.89 -6.11
N GLU A 90 -13.99 -15.43 -6.98
CA GLU A 90 -13.66 -15.05 -8.36
C GLU A 90 -13.19 -13.59 -8.48
N TYR A 91 -13.10 -12.87 -7.37
CA TYR A 91 -12.76 -11.45 -7.31
C TYR A 91 -11.91 -11.14 -6.08
N ILE A 92 -11.20 -10.03 -6.17
CA ILE A 92 -10.37 -9.45 -5.11
C ILE A 92 -11.05 -8.16 -4.67
N THR A 93 -11.22 -8.00 -3.35
CA THR A 93 -11.70 -6.76 -2.74
C THR A 93 -10.55 -5.94 -2.15
N VAL A 94 -10.83 -4.70 -1.77
CA VAL A 94 -9.84 -3.84 -1.10
C VAL A 94 -9.38 -4.45 0.21
N GLY A 95 -10.32 -4.96 1.01
CA GLY A 95 -10.03 -5.61 2.28
C GLY A 95 -9.23 -6.90 2.09
N MET A 96 -9.56 -7.69 1.07
CA MET A 96 -8.79 -8.90 0.72
C MET A 96 -7.35 -8.58 0.34
N LEU A 97 -7.16 -7.61 -0.55
CA LEU A 97 -5.83 -7.17 -0.95
C LEU A 97 -5.04 -6.64 0.26
N ASN A 98 -5.68 -5.91 1.17
CA ASN A 98 -5.03 -5.40 2.37
C ASN A 98 -4.52 -6.51 3.30
N VAL A 99 -5.35 -7.52 3.56
CA VAL A 99 -4.96 -8.67 4.38
C VAL A 99 -3.82 -9.43 3.70
N PHE A 100 -3.99 -9.77 2.43
CA PHE A 100 -3.01 -10.53 1.66
C PHE A 100 -1.65 -9.82 1.61
N VAL A 101 -1.61 -8.54 1.24
CA VAL A 101 -0.36 -7.77 1.14
C VAL A 101 0.34 -7.69 2.50
N SER A 102 -0.41 -7.52 3.58
CA SER A 102 0.15 -7.46 4.93
C SER A 102 0.82 -8.77 5.35
N GLU A 103 0.19 -9.90 5.05
CA GLU A 103 0.75 -11.24 5.35
C GLU A 103 1.94 -11.54 4.43
N ARG A 104 1.79 -11.31 3.12
CA ARG A 104 2.80 -11.62 2.11
C ARG A 104 4.10 -10.81 2.30
N VAL A 105 4.00 -9.54 2.68
CA VAL A 105 5.20 -8.73 3.01
C VAL A 105 5.91 -9.28 4.25
N GLN A 106 5.16 -9.70 5.27
CA GLN A 106 5.76 -10.31 6.46
C GLN A 106 6.47 -11.63 6.11
N ASP A 107 5.85 -12.48 5.29
CA ASP A 107 6.46 -13.74 4.85
C ASP A 107 7.75 -13.52 4.07
N LEU A 108 7.76 -12.54 3.16
CA LEU A 108 8.90 -12.26 2.31
C LEU A 108 10.08 -11.60 3.05
N THR A 109 9.78 -10.87 4.12
CA THR A 109 10.78 -10.11 4.91
C THR A 109 11.10 -10.75 6.26
N GLY A 110 10.51 -11.90 6.58
CA GLY A 110 10.66 -12.52 7.90
C GLY A 110 10.12 -11.66 9.05
N GLY A 111 9.12 -10.82 8.77
CA GLY A 111 8.50 -9.89 9.72
C GLY A 111 9.27 -8.56 9.92
N GLU A 112 10.33 -8.30 9.16
CA GLU A 112 11.12 -7.07 9.30
C GLU A 112 10.45 -5.83 8.70
N GLN A 113 9.43 -6.01 7.86
CA GLN A 113 8.66 -4.95 7.23
C GLN A 113 7.16 -5.10 7.52
N THR A 114 6.49 -3.99 7.83
CA THR A 114 5.04 -3.95 8.02
C THR A 114 4.43 -2.88 7.12
N PRO A 115 3.65 -3.25 6.09
CA PRO A 115 2.98 -2.27 5.26
C PRO A 115 1.86 -1.57 6.05
N THR A 116 1.48 -0.38 5.62
CA THR A 116 0.39 0.38 6.22
C THR A 116 -0.63 0.78 5.17
N SER A 117 -1.89 0.91 5.57
CA SER A 117 -2.97 1.34 4.68
C SER A 117 -3.88 2.36 5.34
N ALA A 118 -4.45 3.22 4.52
CA ALA A 118 -5.55 4.09 4.91
C ALA A 118 -6.72 3.87 3.96
N ILE A 119 -7.79 3.33 4.52
CA ILE A 119 -9.03 3.03 3.82
C ILE A 119 -10.12 3.86 4.53
N PRO A 120 -10.62 4.94 3.91
CA PRO A 120 -11.67 5.75 4.53
C PRO A 120 -12.94 4.93 4.82
N ASN A 121 -13.50 5.09 6.02
CA ASN A 121 -14.67 4.31 6.51
C ASN A 121 -15.93 4.42 5.64
N LEU A 122 -16.03 5.45 4.80
CA LEU A 122 -17.16 5.71 3.92
C LEU A 122 -17.06 4.95 2.58
N ILE A 123 -15.93 4.29 2.32
CA ILE A 123 -15.73 3.48 1.11
C ILE A 123 -16.11 2.03 1.43
N PRO A 124 -17.12 1.45 0.74
CA PRO A 124 -17.45 0.04 0.91
C PRO A 124 -16.30 -0.85 0.42
N ASP A 125 -16.29 -2.12 0.84
CA ASP A 125 -15.31 -3.08 0.36
C ASP A 125 -15.61 -3.46 -1.11
N LEU A 126 -15.03 -2.72 -2.04
CA LEU A 126 -15.30 -2.83 -3.47
C LEU A 126 -14.47 -3.92 -4.14
N HIS A 127 -15.01 -4.48 -5.21
CA HIS A 127 -14.28 -5.38 -6.11
C HIS A 127 -13.29 -4.56 -6.95
N ILE A 128 -12.00 -4.87 -6.86
CA ILE A 128 -10.93 -4.14 -7.55
C ILE A 128 -10.26 -4.95 -8.65
N ALA A 129 -10.42 -6.27 -8.64
CA ALA A 129 -9.93 -7.15 -9.69
C ALA A 129 -10.73 -8.46 -9.73
N LEU A 130 -10.69 -9.13 -10.88
CA LEU A 130 -11.13 -10.52 -11.02
C LEU A 130 -9.93 -11.44 -10.78
N ARG A 131 -10.18 -12.60 -10.18
CA ARG A 131 -9.20 -13.67 -10.12
C ARG A 131 -8.98 -14.23 -11.53
N ARG A 132 -7.73 -14.31 -11.96
CA ARG A 132 -7.36 -14.85 -13.28
C ARG A 132 -6.85 -16.27 -13.15
#